data_AF-A0A7D4UE70-F1
#
_entry.id   AF-A0A7D4UE70-F1
#
_cell.length_a   1.000
_cell.length_b   1.000
_cell.length_c   1.000
_cell.angle_alpha   90.00
_cell.angle_beta   90.00
_cell.angle_gamma   90.00
#
_symmetry.space_group_name_H-M   'P 1'
#
loop_
_entity.id
_entity.type
_entity.pdbx_description
1 polymer ?
#
loop_
_entity_poly.entity_id
_entity_poly.type
_entity_poly.pdbx_seq_one_letter_code
_entity_poly.pdbx_strand_id
1 'polypeptide(L)' 'MALPQRSHTELNPVQVSLLRLFNIPMSEEDTLQLKQVLVDHYSALLEQEINHVVIEKGYIQDDFDKMLNDPDQ' A
#
# COMPACT_ATOMS: atom_id res chain seq x y z
N MET A 1 -22.97 -23.62 -16.89
CA MET A 1 -21.62 -24.04 -17.33
C MET A 1 -20.67 -22.91 -16.98
N ALA A 2 -19.67 -23.17 -16.14
CA ALA A 2 -18.65 -22.18 -15.79
C ALA A 2 -17.54 -22.21 -16.85
N LEU A 3 -17.19 -21.04 -17.39
CA LEU A 3 -16.06 -20.91 -18.32
C LEU A 3 -14.75 -21.17 -17.57
N PRO A 4 -13.81 -21.93 -18.13
CA PRO A 4 -12.51 -22.13 -17.49
C PRO A 4 -11.76 -20.78 -17.44
N GLN A 5 -11.50 -20.25 -16.24
CA GLN A 5 -10.56 -19.16 -16.06
C GLN A 5 -9.17 -19.66 -16.43
N ARG A 6 -8.71 -19.34 -17.64
CA ARG A 6 -7.31 -19.51 -18.01
C ARG A 6 -6.51 -18.44 -17.29
N SER A 7 -5.95 -18.79 -16.14
CA SER A 7 -4.93 -18.00 -15.46
C SER A 7 -3.70 -17.95 -16.36
N HIS A 8 -3.59 -16.87 -17.14
CA HIS A 8 -2.37 -16.57 -17.90
C HIS A 8 -1.28 -16.17 -16.91
N THR A 9 -0.28 -17.04 -16.74
CA THR A 9 0.89 -16.79 -15.89
C THR A 9 1.98 -15.99 -16.59
N GLU A 10 1.89 -15.86 -17.91
CA GLU A 10 2.92 -15.24 -18.76
C GLU A 10 2.45 -13.89 -19.32
N LEU A 11 3.39 -12.94 -19.39
CA LEU A 11 3.16 -11.64 -19.98
C LEU A 11 3.14 -11.73 -21.51
N ASN A 12 2.16 -11.08 -22.13
CA ASN A 12 2.07 -10.98 -23.58
C ASN A 12 3.13 -10.00 -24.15
N PRO A 13 3.41 -10.03 -25.47
CA PRO A 13 4.46 -9.20 -26.07
C PRO A 13 4.34 -7.70 -25.80
N VAL A 14 3.12 -7.16 -25.69
CA VAL A 14 2.90 -5.74 -25.39
C VAL A 14 3.26 -5.42 -23.94
N GLN A 15 2.87 -6.30 -23.01
CA GLN A 15 3.22 -6.18 -21.59
C GLN A 15 4.74 -6.23 -21.39
N VAL A 16 5.44 -7.10 -22.11
CA VAL A 16 6.92 -7.16 -22.10
C VAL A 16 7.53 -5.87 -22.64
N SER A 17 7.00 -5.31 -23.74
CA SER A 17 7.47 -4.04 -24.29
C SER A 17 7.27 -2.88 -23.30
N LEU A 18 6.15 -2.82 -22.57
CA LEU A 18 5.93 -1.83 -21.53
C LEU A 18 6.98 -1.95 -20.42
N LEU A 19 7.28 -3.16 -19.94
CA LEU A 19 8.33 -3.37 -18.94
C LEU A 19 9.72 -2.93 -19.45
N ARG A 20 10.00 -3.11 -20.74
CA ARG A 20 11.26 -2.63 -21.35
C ARG A 20 11.35 -1.11 -21.38
N LEU A 21 10.22 -0.39 -21.51
CA LEU A 21 10.21 1.08 -21.42
C LEU A 21 10.59 1.57 -20.01
N PHE A 22 10.30 0.78 -18.98
CA PHE A 22 10.71 1.06 -17.60
C PHE A 22 12.10 0.52 -17.25
N ASN A 23 12.74 -0.25 -18.15
CA ASN A 23 14.11 -0.74 -17.98
C ASN A 23 15.13 0.36 -18.32
N ILE A 24 14.93 1.54 -17.74
CA ILE A 24 15.86 2.66 -17.80
C ILE A 24 16.84 2.45 -16.64
N PRO A 25 18.16 2.42 -16.88
CA PRO A 25 19.12 2.34 -15.79
C PRO A 25 18.94 3.56 -14.88
N MET A 26 18.62 3.31 -13.63
CA MET A 26 18.50 4.34 -12.60
C MET A 26 19.79 4.37 -11.79
N SER A 27 20.25 5.57 -11.45
CA SER A 27 21.32 5.70 -10.44
C SER A 27 20.80 5.27 -9.06
N GLU A 28 21.71 5.03 -8.11
CA GLU A 28 21.30 4.78 -6.72
C GLU A 28 20.51 5.95 -6.13
N GLU A 29 20.85 7.18 -6.54
CA GLU A 29 20.15 8.40 -6.13
C GLU A 29 18.71 8.43 -6.68
N ASP A 30 18.53 8.21 -7.99
CA ASP A 30 17.19 8.17 -8.60
C ASP A 30 16.34 7.05 -7.97
N THR A 31 16.97 5.92 -7.65
CA THR A 31 16.31 4.79 -6.99
C THR A 31 15.84 5.16 -5.57
N LEU A 32 16.68 5.89 -4.83
CA LEU A 32 16.32 6.36 -3.50
C LEU A 32 15.16 7.36 -3.57
N GLN A 33 15.20 8.31 -4.51
CA GLN A 33 14.14 9.30 -4.70
C GLN A 33 12.81 8.62 -5.03
N LEU A 34 12.81 7.62 -5.92
CA LEU A 34 11.59 6.89 -6.27
C LEU A 34 11.03 6.09 -5.08
N LYS A 35 11.91 5.46 -4.29
CA LYS A 35 11.51 4.78 -3.04
C LYS A 35 10.86 5.75 -2.07
N GLN A 36 11.41 6.95 -1.92
CA GLN A 36 10.85 7.99 -1.05
C GLN A 36 9.41 8.33 -1.45
N VAL A 37 9.18 8.61 -2.74
CA VAL A 37 7.84 8.91 -3.27
C VAL A 37 6.85 7.78 -3.00
N LEU A 38 7.27 6.52 -3.18
CA LEU A 38 6.43 5.37 -2.89
C LEU A 38 6.11 5.25 -1.41
N VAL A 39 7.11 5.39 -0.53
CA VAL A 39 6.92 5.33 0.93
C VAL A 39 5.97 6.43 1.40
N ASP A 40 6.15 7.66 0.93
CA ASP A 40 5.31 8.79 1.30
C ASP A 40 3.85 8.56 0.89
N HIS A 41 3.62 8.05 -0.34
CA HIS A 41 2.29 7.74 -0.83
C HIS A 41 1.60 6.64 -0.01
N TYR A 42 2.27 5.51 0.21
CA TYR A 42 1.68 4.40 0.97
C TYR A 42 1.49 4.73 2.45
N SER A 43 2.36 5.56 3.03
CA SER A 43 2.20 6.05 4.41
C SER A 43 0.95 6.93 4.52
N ALA A 44 0.72 7.82 3.56
CA ALA A 44 -0.49 8.65 3.53
C ALA A 44 -1.76 7.81 3.36
N LEU A 45 -1.75 6.77 2.51
CA LEU A 45 -2.88 5.84 2.38
C LEU A 45 -3.13 5.08 3.69
N LEU A 46 -2.07 4.65 4.37
CA LEU A 46 -2.19 3.96 5.66
C LEU A 46 -2.81 4.87 6.73
N GLU A 47 -2.36 6.13 6.83
CA GLU A 47 -2.95 7.10 7.75
C GLU A 47 -4.43 7.35 7.46
N GLN A 48 -4.81 7.45 6.19
CA GLN A 48 -6.21 7.59 5.79
C GLN A 48 -7.05 6.38 6.22
N GLU A 49 -6.55 5.17 6.01
CA GLU A 49 -7.24 3.94 6.40
C GLU A 49 -7.36 3.83 7.92
N ILE A 50 -6.31 4.16 8.67
CA ILE A 50 -6.35 4.18 10.13
C ILE A 50 -7.41 5.17 10.61
N ASN A 51 -7.41 6.40 10.08
CA ASN A 51 -8.41 7.41 10.43
C ASN A 51 -9.83 6.95 10.08
N HIS A 52 -10.01 6.33 8.93
CA HIS A 52 -11.29 5.75 8.51
C HIS A 52 -11.77 4.68 9.50
N VAL A 53 -10.91 3.72 9.85
CA VAL A 53 -11.23 2.65 10.81
C VAL A 53 -11.51 3.20 12.21
N VAL A 54 -10.79 4.22 12.66
CA VAL A 54 -11.03 4.89 13.95
C VAL A 54 -12.40 5.55 13.97
N ILE A 55 -12.78 6.25 12.89
CA ILE A 55 -14.09 6.89 12.73
C ILE A 55 -15.21 5.84 12.63
N GLU A 56 -15.04 4.79 11.81
CA GLU A 56 -16.05 3.75 11.62
C GLU A 56 -16.30 2.91 12.88
N LYS A 57 -15.24 2.61 13.64
CA LYS A 57 -15.37 1.88 14.91
C LYS A 57 -15.78 2.78 16.08
N GLY A 58 -15.90 4.09 15.85
CA GLY A 58 -16.33 5.06 16.83
C GLY A 58 -15.37 5.25 17.99
N TYR A 59 -14.09 4.86 17.83
CA TYR A 59 -13.09 5.06 18.87
C TYR A 59 -12.83 6.56 19.01
N ILE A 60 -13.28 7.11 20.14
CA ILE A 60 -12.97 8.47 20.55
C ILE A 60 -11.64 8.46 21.30
N GLN A 61 -10.97 9.62 21.35
CA GLN A 61 -9.69 9.78 22.07
C GLN A 61 -9.77 9.27 23.53
N ASP A 62 -10.96 9.38 24.14
CA ASP A 62 -11.31 8.83 25.46
C ASP A 62 -11.22 7.29 25.55
N ASP A 63 -11.41 6.54 24.46
CA ASP A 63 -11.29 5.08 24.44
C ASP A 63 -9.82 4.65 24.41
N PHE A 64 -8.97 5.40 23.68
CA PHE A 64 -7.52 5.20 23.72
C PHE A 64 -6.96 5.57 25.09
N ASP A 65 -7.43 6.65 25.70
CA ASP A 65 -7.04 7.05 27.05
C ASP A 65 -7.51 6.06 28.12
N LYS A 66 -8.68 5.42 27.95
CA LYS A 66 -9.11 4.32 28.83
C LYS A 66 -8.25 3.07 28.67
N MET A 67 -7.84 2.72 27.46
CA MET A 67 -7.00 1.54 27.21
C MET A 67 -5.56 1.73 27.71
N LEU A 68 -5.03 2.97 27.68
CA LEU A 68 -3.71 3.31 28.21
C LEU A 68 -3.67 3.41 29.75
N ASN A 69 -4.79 3.76 30.38
CA ASN A 69 -4.90 3.93 31.82
C ASN A 69 -5.62 2.77 32.52
N ASP A 70 -5.85 1.65 31.84
CA ASP A 70 -6.48 0.47 32.42
C ASP A 70 -5.52 -0.19 33.44
N PRO A 71 -5.90 -0.36 34.72
CA PRO A 71 -4.96 -0.77 35.79
C PRO A 71 -4.55 -2.26 35.76
N ASP A 72 -5.06 -3.05 34.82
CA ASP A 72 -4.85 -4.50 34.74
C ASP A 72 -3.70 -4.93 33.78
N GLN A 73 -2.65 -4.10 33.64
CA GLN A 73 -1.31 -4.56 33.23
C GLN A 73 -0.34 -4.64 34.41
#